data_AF-A0A2V1CWT8-F1
#
_entry.id   AF-A0A2V1CWT8-F1
#
_cell.length_a   1.000
_cell.length_b   1.000
_cell.length_c   1.000
_cell.angle_alpha   90.00
_cell.angle_beta   90.00
_cell.angle_gamma   90.00
#
_symmetry.space_group_name_H-M   'P 1'
#
loop_
_entity.id
_entity.type
_entity.pdbx_description
1 polymer ?
#
loop_
_entity_poly.entity_id
_entity_poly.type
_entity_poly.pdbx_seq_one_letter_code
_entity_poly.pdbx_strand_id
1 'polypeptide(L)'
;AMIIAAFIAVTVTNVIEINIQIFLVFRKRTELYFWSLLVASWGTVLHTVGFLLKFFRLCTNDYANIIIITAGGVPMVIGTAVVLYSRLHLVVEDRRTVRWILVMIFMSFFLFTLPPTILNFGTNSRNPQPYLEPFKIYEKIMLFGFSLQEFII
;
A
#
# COMPACT_ATOMS: atom_id res chain seq x y z
N ALA A 1 -18.71 -6.94 -12.77
CA ALA A 1 -19.18 -6.17 -11.59
C ALA A 1 -19.26 -7.04 -10.34
N MET A 2 -20.04 -8.13 -10.34
CA MET A 2 -20.22 -8.99 -9.15
C MET A 2 -18.90 -9.57 -8.57
N ILE A 3 -17.96 -9.99 -9.44
CA ILE A 3 -16.65 -10.51 -9.01
C ILE A 3 -15.82 -9.45 -8.28
N ILE A 4 -15.82 -8.21 -8.78
CA ILE A 4 -15.05 -7.11 -8.18
C ILE A 4 -15.66 -6.72 -6.82
N ALA A 5 -16.99 -6.69 -6.73
CA ALA A 5 -17.69 -6.49 -5.47
C ALA A 5 -17.37 -7.59 -4.44
N ALA A 6 -17.25 -8.85 -4.87
CA ALA A 6 -16.86 -9.95 -4.00
C ALA A 6 -15.43 -9.78 -3.46
N PHE A 7 -14.46 -9.42 -4.30
CA PHE A 7 -13.08 -9.16 -3.85
C PHE A 7 -13.00 -7.98 -2.87
N ILE A 8 -13.77 -6.92 -3.11
CA ILE A 8 -13.85 -5.78 -2.20
C ILE A 8 -14.44 -6.23 -0.85
N ALA A 9 -15.52 -7.01 -0.86
CA ALA A 9 -16.13 -7.52 0.37
C ALA A 9 -15.14 -8.36 1.17
N VAL A 10 -14.42 -9.28 0.52
CA VAL A 10 -13.37 -10.11 1.14
C VAL A 10 -12.26 -9.24 1.73
N THR A 11 -11.86 -8.18 1.02
CA THR A 11 -10.82 -7.26 1.50
C THR A 11 -11.29 -6.53 2.76
N VAL A 12 -12.52 -6.02 2.77
CA VAL A 12 -13.09 -5.30 3.92
C VAL A 12 -13.22 -6.23 5.13
N THR A 13 -13.69 -7.47 4.95
CA THR A 13 -13.79 -8.43 6.06
C THR A 13 -12.43 -8.79 6.62
N ASN A 14 -11.43 -9.00 5.77
CA ASN A 14 -10.06 -9.31 6.20
C ASN A 14 -9.45 -8.15 7.03
N VAL A 15 -9.67 -6.91 6.58
CA VAL A 15 -9.18 -5.73 7.31
C VAL A 15 -9.87 -5.57 8.68
N ILE A 16 -11.17 -5.87 8.76
CA ILE A 16 -11.89 -5.86 10.05
C ILE A 16 -11.33 -6.93 10.98
N GLU A 17 -11.12 -8.15 10.49
CA GLU A 17 -10.54 -9.26 11.27
C GLU A 17 -9.16 -8.89 11.80
N ILE A 18 -8.28 -8.36 10.94
CA ILE A 18 -6.94 -7.90 11.33
C ILE A 18 -7.02 -6.81 12.40
N ASN A 19 -7.91 -5.83 12.26
CA ASN A 19 -8.09 -4.80 13.29
C ASN A 19 -8.51 -5.41 14.64
N ILE A 20 -9.46 -6.33 14.64
CA ILE A 20 -9.91 -7.00 15.86
C ILE A 20 -8.75 -7.80 16.49
N GLN A 21 -7.99 -8.55 15.69
CA GLN A 21 -6.82 -9.28 16.17
C GLN A 21 -5.75 -8.36 16.78
N ILE A 22 -5.48 -7.20 16.16
CA ILE A 22 -4.55 -6.19 16.70
C ILE A 22 -4.99 -5.74 18.09
N PHE A 23 -6.27 -5.42 18.26
CA PHE A 23 -6.81 -4.96 19.54
C PHE A 23 -6.84 -6.05 20.61
N LEU A 24 -6.99 -7.32 20.23
CA LEU A 24 -6.99 -8.46 21.15
C LEU A 24 -5.59 -8.88 21.58
N VAL A 25 -4.61 -8.86 20.68
CA VAL A 25 -3.24 -9.35 20.95
C VAL A 25 -2.39 -8.31 21.70
N PHE A 26 -2.53 -7.02 21.38
CA PHE A 26 -1.69 -5.98 21.98
C PHE A 26 -2.30 -5.39 23.25
N ARG A 27 -1.96 -5.99 24.40
CA ARG A 27 -2.31 -5.48 25.74
C ARG A 27 -1.43 -4.30 26.20
N LYS A 28 -0.26 -4.08 25.56
CA LYS A 28 0.62 -2.91 25.76
C LYS A 28 0.78 -2.14 24.43
N ARG A 29 0.40 -0.86 24.41
CA ARG A 29 0.28 -0.01 23.20
C ARG A 29 1.53 0.79 22.83
N THR A 30 2.70 0.38 23.30
CA THR A 30 3.94 1.19 23.22
C THR A 30 4.94 0.69 22.19
N GLU A 31 4.71 -0.47 21.56
CA GLU A 31 5.65 -1.00 20.58
C GLU A 31 5.39 -0.44 19.17
N LEU A 32 6.47 -0.07 18.48
CA LEU A 32 6.47 0.38 17.08
C LEU A 32 5.71 -0.60 16.14
N TYR A 33 5.68 -1.89 16.51
CA TYR A 33 4.89 -2.92 15.84
C TYR A 33 3.40 -2.57 15.80
N PHE A 34 2.82 -2.14 16.92
CA PHE A 34 1.39 -1.83 17.02
C PHE A 34 1.02 -0.67 16.10
N TRP A 35 1.81 0.41 16.13
CA TRP A 35 1.57 1.59 15.28
C TRP A 35 1.73 1.29 13.80
N SER A 36 2.73 0.48 13.43
CA SER A 36 2.97 0.11 12.02
C SER A 36 1.84 -0.76 11.47
N LEU A 37 1.36 -1.72 12.28
CA LEU A 37 0.27 -2.61 11.90
C LEU A 37 -1.08 -1.87 11.82
N LEU A 38 -1.31 -0.88 12.71
CA LEU A 38 -2.49 -0.02 12.66
C LEU A 38 -2.47 0.88 11.42
N VAL A 39 -1.33 1.51 11.11
CA VAL A 39 -1.16 2.33 9.89
C VAL A 39 -1.34 1.49 8.63
N ALA A 40 -0.79 0.27 8.58
CA ALA A 40 -0.99 -0.66 7.46
C ALA A 40 -2.47 -0.95 7.25
N SER A 41 -3.16 -1.33 8.32
CA SER A 41 -4.58 -1.71 8.29
C SER A 41 -5.48 -0.55 7.85
N TRP A 42 -5.27 0.64 8.41
CA TRP A 42 -6.00 1.85 8.00
C TRP A 42 -5.67 2.29 6.58
N GLY A 43 -4.42 2.14 6.14
CA GLY A 43 -4.00 2.36 4.76
C GLY A 43 -4.77 1.46 3.78
N THR A 44 -4.90 0.17 4.11
CA THR A 44 -5.69 -0.78 3.32
C THR A 44 -7.16 -0.36 3.24
N VAL A 45 -7.79 0.06 4.36
CA VAL A 45 -9.17 0.58 4.33
C VAL A 45 -9.28 1.74 3.36
N LEU A 46 -8.41 2.76 3.49
CA LEU A 46 -8.45 3.95 2.64
C LEU A 46 -8.24 3.61 1.17
N HIS A 47 -7.32 2.69 0.86
CA HIS A 47 -7.07 2.22 -0.50
C HIS A 47 -8.30 1.51 -1.08
N THR A 48 -8.92 0.60 -0.33
CA THR A 48 -10.14 -0.12 -0.74
C THR A 48 -11.32 0.84 -0.92
N VAL A 49 -11.47 1.83 -0.05
CA VAL A 49 -12.51 2.87 -0.16
C VAL A 49 -12.28 3.74 -1.40
N GLY A 50 -11.04 4.11 -1.71
CA GLY A 50 -10.69 4.81 -2.96
C GLY A 50 -11.04 3.99 -4.20
N PHE A 51 -10.72 2.70 -4.20
CA PHE A 51 -11.11 1.78 -5.28
C PHE A 51 -12.63 1.64 -5.42
N LEU A 52 -13.36 1.58 -4.31
CA LEU A 52 -14.83 1.55 -4.30
C LEU A 52 -15.41 2.84 -4.92
N LEU A 53 -14.90 4.00 -4.52
CA LEU A 53 -15.30 5.32 -5.06
C LEU A 53 -15.05 5.43 -6.58
N LYS A 54 -13.92 4.90 -7.06
CA LYS A 54 -13.61 4.77 -8.51
C LYS A 54 -14.57 3.84 -9.22
N PHE A 55 -14.87 2.70 -8.63
CA PHE A 55 -15.71 1.70 -9.25
C PHE A 55 -17.16 2.16 -9.40
N PHE A 56 -17.69 2.86 -8.39
CA PHE A 56 -19.04 3.40 -8.43
C PHE A 56 -19.15 4.77 -9.13
N ARG A 57 -18.04 5.32 -9.66
CA ARG A 57 -17.99 6.65 -10.32
C ARG A 57 -18.63 7.78 -9.49
N LEU A 58 -18.57 7.71 -8.15
CA LEU A 58 -19.23 8.70 -7.28
C LEU A 58 -18.56 10.08 -7.31
N CYS A 59 -17.29 10.17 -7.74
CA CYS A 59 -16.59 11.44 -7.90
C CYS A 59 -16.39 11.78 -9.38
N THR A 60 -17.01 12.86 -9.83
CA THR A 60 -16.86 13.46 -11.17
C THR A 60 -15.45 14.03 -11.43
N ASN A 61 -14.61 14.11 -10.40
CA ASN A 61 -13.24 14.60 -10.49
C ASN A 61 -12.24 13.43 -10.33
N ASP A 62 -11.76 12.91 -11.46
CA ASP A 62 -10.83 11.78 -11.52
C ASP A 62 -9.52 12.02 -10.74
N TYR A 63 -9.10 13.28 -10.62
CA TYR A 63 -7.90 13.66 -9.85
C TYR A 63 -8.06 13.41 -8.35
N ALA A 64 -9.23 13.73 -7.77
CA ALA A 64 -9.49 13.52 -6.35
C ALA A 64 -9.45 12.02 -6.00
N ASN A 65 -9.91 11.19 -6.93
CA ASN A 65 -9.94 9.74 -6.76
C ASN A 65 -8.52 9.13 -6.75
N ILE A 66 -7.66 9.57 -7.68
CA ILE A 66 -6.26 9.15 -7.73
C ILE A 66 -5.52 9.54 -6.46
N ILE A 67 -5.76 10.74 -5.94
CA ILE A 67 -5.15 11.21 -4.69
C ILE A 67 -5.57 10.30 -3.53
N ILE A 68 -6.86 9.96 -3.41
CA ILE A 68 -7.34 9.08 -2.34
C ILE A 68 -6.74 7.68 -2.43
N ILE A 69 -6.71 7.09 -3.64
CA ILE A 69 -6.12 5.76 -3.87
C ILE A 69 -4.63 5.79 -3.53
N THR A 70 -3.90 6.80 -4.01
CA THR A 70 -2.45 6.94 -3.73
C THR A 70 -2.21 7.15 -2.24
N ALA A 71 -2.99 8.03 -1.60
CA ALA A 71 -2.87 8.34 -0.18
C ALA A 71 -3.17 7.13 0.72
N GLY A 72 -4.03 6.19 0.29
CA GLY A 72 -4.27 4.93 1.00
C GLY A 72 -3.24 3.83 0.66
N GLY A 73 -2.79 3.77 -0.59
CA GLY A 73 -1.84 2.75 -1.06
C GLY A 73 -0.44 2.91 -0.48
N VAL A 74 0.00 4.16 -0.30
CA VAL A 74 1.29 4.50 0.33
C VAL A 74 1.43 3.90 1.74
N PRO A 75 0.55 4.21 2.72
CA PRO A 75 0.64 3.67 4.06
C PRO A 75 0.37 2.16 4.12
N MET A 76 -0.41 1.61 3.18
CA MET A 76 -0.61 0.16 3.07
C MET A 76 0.72 -0.56 2.81
N VAL A 77 1.46 -0.16 1.78
CA VAL A 77 2.72 -0.81 1.38
C VAL A 77 3.85 -0.56 2.38
N ILE A 78 3.97 0.66 2.90
CA ILE A 78 4.94 0.97 3.96
C ILE A 78 4.60 0.17 5.22
N GLY A 79 3.32 0.13 5.59
CA GLY A 79 2.87 -0.55 6.79
C GLY A 79 3.16 -2.05 6.76
N THR A 80 2.90 -2.74 5.64
CA THR A 80 3.21 -4.17 5.51
C THR A 80 4.71 -4.45 5.55
N ALA A 81 5.52 -3.64 4.85
CA ALA A 81 6.98 -3.77 4.89
C ALA A 81 7.55 -3.53 6.29
N VAL A 82 7.02 -2.55 7.03
CA VAL A 82 7.45 -2.23 8.39
C VAL A 82 7.01 -3.31 9.39
N VAL A 83 5.86 -3.96 9.17
CA VAL A 83 5.43 -5.11 9.99
C VAL A 83 6.39 -6.29 9.84
N LEU A 84 6.81 -6.62 8.60
CA LEU A 84 7.86 -7.62 8.35
C LEU A 84 9.18 -7.22 9.04
N TYR A 85 9.60 -5.97 8.86
CA TYR A 85 10.78 -5.43 9.50
C TYR A 85 10.74 -5.54 11.04
N SER A 86 9.59 -5.25 11.65
CA SER A 86 9.45 -5.34 13.10
C SER A 86 9.49 -6.78 13.62
N ARG A 87 9.14 -7.78 12.79
CA ARG A 87 9.36 -9.21 13.09
C ARG A 87 10.84 -9.58 12.97
N LEU A 88 11.53 -9.10 11.94
CA LEU A 88 12.95 -9.38 11.74
C LEU A 88 13.83 -8.76 12.83
N HIS A 89 13.51 -7.54 13.29
CA HIS A 89 14.19 -6.88 14.41
C HIS A 89 14.11 -7.68 15.73
N LEU A 90 13.06 -8.49 15.92
CA LEU A 90 12.94 -9.36 17.10
C LEU A 90 13.79 -10.65 16.98
N VAL A 91 14.20 -11.02 15.76
CA VAL A 91 14.96 -12.26 15.49
C VAL A 91 16.45 -11.98 15.24
N VAL A 92 16.78 -10.81 14.69
CA VAL A 92 18.15 -10.43 14.32
C VAL A 92 18.57 -9.21 15.14
N GLU A 93 19.55 -9.41 16.01
CA GLU A 93 20.04 -8.39 16.95
C GLU A 93 21.00 -7.36 16.29
N ASP A 94 21.40 -7.62 15.03
CA ASP A 94 22.39 -6.82 14.32
C ASP A 94 21.80 -5.51 13.75
N ARG A 95 22.02 -4.41 14.49
CA ARG A 95 21.44 -3.08 14.23
C ARG A 95 21.82 -2.48 12.87
N ARG A 96 22.93 -2.93 12.26
CA ARG A 96 23.38 -2.39 10.96
C ARG A 96 22.50 -2.89 9.83
N THR A 97 22.26 -4.19 9.76
CA THR A 97 21.42 -4.85 8.74
C THR A 97 19.99 -4.30 8.79
N VAL A 98 19.48 -4.14 10.00
CA VAL A 98 18.18 -3.55 10.30
C VAL A 98 18.05 -2.13 9.71
N ARG A 99 19.06 -1.25 9.91
CA ARG A 99 19.00 0.12 9.36
C ARG A 99 19.07 0.13 7.83
N TRP A 100 19.83 -0.77 7.21
CA TRP A 100 19.88 -0.91 5.74
C TRP A 100 18.54 -1.31 5.14
N ILE A 101 17.80 -2.20 5.81
CA ILE A 101 16.47 -2.62 5.36
C ILE A 101 15.49 -1.45 5.39
N LEU A 102 15.50 -0.62 6.44
CA LEU A 102 14.66 0.60 6.48
C LEU A 102 15.01 1.56 5.33
N VAL A 103 16.30 1.75 5.03
CA VAL A 103 16.72 2.59 3.91
C VAL A 103 16.27 1.99 2.58
N MET A 104 16.33 0.67 2.41
CA MET A 104 15.82 -0.04 1.23
C MET A 104 14.31 0.19 1.07
N ILE A 105 13.52 0.01 2.14
CA ILE A 105 12.07 0.23 2.13
C ILE A 105 11.75 1.68 1.70
N PHE A 106 12.47 2.66 2.26
CA PHE A 106 12.24 4.07 1.94
C PHE A 106 12.63 4.41 0.49
N MET A 107 13.76 3.90 0.00
CA MET A 107 14.19 4.13 -1.38
C MET A 107 13.25 3.47 -2.39
N SER A 108 12.85 2.22 -2.14
CA SER A 108 11.85 1.53 -2.95
C SER A 108 10.53 2.29 -2.98
N PHE A 109 10.09 2.80 -1.83
CA PHE A 109 8.89 3.61 -1.75
C PHE A 109 8.94 4.83 -2.69
N PHE A 110 10.00 5.62 -2.66
CA PHE A 110 10.12 6.79 -3.55
C PHE A 110 10.20 6.38 -5.02
N LEU A 111 10.99 5.34 -5.33
CA LEU A 111 11.21 4.87 -6.69
C LEU A 111 9.94 4.28 -7.32
N PHE A 112 9.13 3.59 -6.53
CA PHE A 112 7.94 2.88 -7.00
C PHE A 112 6.64 3.66 -6.83
N THR A 113 6.59 4.69 -5.98
CA THR A 113 5.38 5.50 -5.81
C THR A 113 5.34 6.71 -6.75
N LEU A 114 6.47 7.40 -6.94
CA LEU A 114 6.48 8.64 -7.72
C LEU A 114 6.13 8.43 -9.20
N PRO A 115 6.74 7.48 -9.93
CA PRO A 115 6.45 7.30 -11.36
C PRO A 115 5.00 6.93 -11.67
N PRO A 116 4.36 5.94 -11.00
CA PRO A 116 2.97 5.59 -11.29
C PRO A 116 1.98 6.66 -10.86
N THR A 117 2.28 7.49 -9.84
CA THR A 117 1.45 8.65 -9.52
C THR A 117 1.51 9.67 -10.65
N ILE A 118 2.71 10.05 -11.13
CA ILE A 118 2.89 10.99 -12.25
C ILE A 118 2.21 10.47 -13.53
N LEU A 119 2.37 9.17 -13.82
CA LEU A 119 1.73 8.51 -14.97
C LEU A 119 0.19 8.49 -14.85
N ASN A 120 -0.38 8.25 -13.65
CA ASN A 120 -1.83 8.34 -13.43
C ASN A 120 -2.40 9.75 -13.59
N PHE A 121 -1.64 10.78 -13.20
CA PHE A 121 -2.00 12.17 -13.48
C PHE A 121 -1.95 12.47 -14.99
N GLY A 122 -0.97 11.90 -15.70
CA GLY A 122 -0.81 12.03 -17.15
C GLY A 122 -1.91 11.38 -17.97
N THR A 123 -2.43 10.22 -17.55
CA THR A 123 -3.54 9.51 -18.23
C THR A 123 -4.89 10.23 -18.10
N ASN A 124 -5.05 11.17 -17.16
CA ASN A 124 -6.24 12.03 -17.05
C ASN A 124 -6.14 13.34 -17.84
N SER A 125 -4.99 13.60 -18.49
CA SER A 125 -4.85 14.73 -19.40
C SER A 125 -5.56 14.47 -20.74
N ARG A 126 -5.77 15.53 -21.51
CA ARG A 126 -6.53 15.60 -22.77
C ARG A 126 -6.10 14.62 -23.88
N ASN A 127 -5.01 13.86 -23.68
CA ASN A 127 -4.52 12.84 -24.60
C ASN A 127 -4.01 11.58 -23.84
N PRO A 128 -4.88 10.60 -23.53
CA PRO A 128 -4.57 9.47 -22.65
C PRO A 128 -3.75 8.34 -23.28
N GLN A 129 -3.69 8.26 -24.62
CA GLN A 129 -3.08 7.12 -25.32
C GLN A 129 -1.57 6.92 -25.11
N PRO A 130 -0.71 7.96 -25.03
CA PRO A 130 0.73 7.77 -24.89
C PRO A 130 1.16 7.28 -23.49
N TYR A 131 0.32 7.47 -22.48
CA TYR A 131 0.66 7.23 -21.08
C TYR A 131 0.12 5.89 -20.53
N LEU A 132 -0.78 5.23 -21.27
CA LEU A 132 -1.36 3.94 -20.90
C LEU A 132 -0.38 2.77 -21.02
N GLU A 133 0.42 2.71 -22.09
CA GLU A 133 1.42 1.65 -22.25
C GLU A 133 2.56 1.74 -21.22
N PRO A 134 3.18 2.91 -20.97
CA PRO A 134 4.18 3.06 -19.93
C PRO A 134 3.62 2.75 -18.55
N PHE A 135 2.38 3.17 -18.25
CA PHE A 135 1.73 2.88 -16.97
C PHE A 135 1.57 1.38 -16.73
N LYS A 136 1.10 0.61 -17.73
CA LYS A 136 0.92 -0.84 -17.60
C LYS A 136 2.24 -1.59 -17.41
N ILE A 137 3.32 -1.12 -18.02
CA ILE A 137 4.66 -1.68 -17.82
C ILE A 137 5.16 -1.34 -16.41
N TYR A 138 5.01 -0.08 -15.99
CA TYR A 138 5.45 0.37 -14.68
C TYR A 138 4.70 -0.30 -13.54
N GLU A 139 3.40 -0.54 -13.69
CA GLU A 139 2.59 -1.27 -12.70
C GLU A 139 3.13 -2.68 -12.46
N LYS A 140 3.56 -3.38 -13.52
CA LYS A 140 4.21 -4.69 -13.38
C LYS A 140 5.57 -4.57 -12.68
N ILE A 141 6.40 -3.62 -13.09
CA ILE A 141 7.73 -3.40 -12.49
C ILE A 141 7.59 -3.08 -11.00
N MET A 142 6.60 -2.26 -10.63
CA MET A 142 6.26 -1.93 -9.25
C MET A 142 5.90 -3.19 -8.45
N LEU A 143 4.99 -4.02 -8.98
CA LEU A 143 4.59 -5.27 -8.32
C LEU A 143 5.78 -6.21 -8.12
N PHE A 144 6.60 -6.42 -9.16
CA PHE A 144 7.81 -7.23 -9.06
C PHE A 144 8.81 -6.65 -8.06
N GLY A 145 9.00 -5.32 -8.05
CA GLY A 145 9.89 -4.64 -7.12
C GLY A 145 9.48 -4.82 -5.66
N PHE A 146 8.20 -4.65 -5.35
CA PHE A 146 7.69 -4.88 -4.00
C PHE A 146 7.76 -6.36 -3.60
N SER A 147 7.44 -7.29 -4.48
CA SER A 147 7.59 -8.72 -4.19
C SER A 147 9.04 -9.13 -3.95
N LEU A 148 9.99 -8.58 -4.71
CA LEU A 148 11.41 -8.83 -4.50
C LEU A 148 11.89 -8.24 -3.17
N GLN A 149 11.42 -7.04 -2.83
CA GLN A 149 11.71 -6.40 -1.55
C GLN A 149 11.19 -7.26 -0.38
N GLU A 150 9.96 -7.76 -0.45
CA GLU A 150 9.41 -8.67 0.57
C GLU A 150 10.16 -10.00 0.64
N PHE A 151 10.74 -10.49 -0.45
CA PHE A 151 11.55 -11.71 -0.44
C PHE A 151 12.94 -11.51 0.20
N ILE A 152 13.48 -10.30 0.13
CA ILE A 152 14.78 -9.94 0.70
C ILE A 152 14.68 -9.69 2.21
N ILE A 153 13.52 -9.24 2.71
CA ILE A 153 13.25 -8.90 4.13
C ILE A 153 12.84 -10.15 4.90
#